data_AF-X1FSW1-F1
#
_entry.id   AF-X1FSW1-F1
#
_cell.length_a   1.000
_cell.length_b   1.000
_cell.length_c   1.000
_cell.angle_alpha   90.00
_cell.angle_beta   90.00
_cell.angle_gamma   90.00
#
_symmetry.space_group_name_H-M   'P 1'
#
loop_
_entity.id
_entity.type
_entity.pdbx_description
1 polymer ?
#
loop_
_entity_poly.entity_id
_entity_poly.type
_entity_poly.pdbx_seq_one_letter_code
_entity_poly.pdbx_strand_id
1 'polypeptide(L)' 'MKIKVKCVCCGFEKEVGEEQKEQPMCDKCFSPMYAKEAIR' A
#
# COMPACT_ATOMS: atom_id res chain seq x y z
N MET A 1 -4.43 -9.29 -9.86
CA MET A 1 -3.75 -9.56 -8.58
C MET A 1 -3.94 -8.36 -7.66
N LYS A 2 -4.04 -8.60 -6.36
CA LYS A 2 -4.04 -7.51 -5.37
C LYS A 2 -2.71 -7.49 -4.65
N ILE A 3 -2.29 -6.34 -4.15
CA ILE A 3 -1.05 -6.22 -3.38
C ILE A 3 -1.43 -5.65 -2.02
N LYS A 4 -0.96 -6.28 -0.95
CA LYS A 4 -1.06 -5.70 0.38
C LYS A 4 0.08 -4.71 0.55
N VAL A 5 -0.27 -3.45 0.82
CA VAL A 5 0.70 -2.36 1.05
C VAL A 5 0.68 -1.94 2.51
N LYS A 6 1.83 -1.54 3.04
CA LYS A 6 2.01 -1.12 4.43
C LYS A 6 2.67 0.26 4.50
N CYS A 7 2.17 1.11 5.38
CA CYS A 7 2.72 2.44 5.60
C CYS A 7 4.07 2.37 6.34
N VAL A 8 5.05 3.15 5.87
CA VAL A 8 6.36 3.26 6.52
C VAL A 8 6.30 3.95 7.88
N CYS A 9 5.36 4.88 8.09
CA CYS A 9 5.31 5.70 9.30
C CYS A 9 4.45 5.08 10.41
N CYS A 10 3.19 4.75 10.13
CA CYS A 10 2.23 4.29 11.15
C CYS A 10 1.90 2.79 11.06
N GLY A 11 2.45 2.08 10.08
CA GLY A 11 2.22 0.65 9.89
C GLY A 11 0.82 0.27 9.39
N PHE A 12 -0.03 1.24 9.05
CA PHE A 12 -1.35 0.99 8.45
C PHE A 12 -1.22 0.13 7.19
N GLU A 13 -2.07 -0.89 7.05
CA GLU A 13 -2.09 -1.81 5.90
C GLU A 13 -3.38 -1.61 5.09
N LYS A 14 -3.27 -1.65 3.76
CA LYS A 14 -4.42 -1.72 2.86
C LYS A 14 -4.13 -2.60 1.65
N GLU A 15 -5.18 -3.03 0.98
CA GLU A 15 -5.08 -3.78 -0.27
C GLU A 15 -5.27 -2.83 -1.45
N VAL A 16 -4.42 -2.96 -2.46
CA VAL A 16 -4.49 -2.15 -3.67
C VAL A 16 -4.54 -3.05 -4.90
N GLY A 17 -5.26 -2.60 -5.93
CA GLY A 17 -5.39 -3.32 -7.20
C GLY A 17 -4.17 -3.12 -8.11
N GLU A 18 -4.01 -4.03 -9.07
CA GLU A 18 -2.89 -4.08 -10.03
C GLU A 18 -2.73 -2.81 -10.89
N GLU A 19 -3.80 -2.02 -11.07
CA GLU A 19 -3.78 -0.79 -11.88
C GLU A 19 -3.14 0.43 -11.20
N GLN A 20 -2.54 0.28 -10.02
CA GLN A 20 -1.81 1.37 -9.39
C GLN A 20 -0.45 1.62 -10.06
N LYS A 21 -0.44 2.56 -11.02
CA LYS A 21 0.78 3.11 -11.63
C LYS A 21 1.55 4.04 -10.69
N GLU A 22 0.87 4.57 -9.67
CA GLU A 22 1.41 5.55 -8.72
C GLU A 22 1.68 4.93 -7.35
N GLN A 23 2.71 5.43 -6.66
CA GLN A 23 3.14 4.92 -5.38
C GLN A 23 2.05 5.16 -4.31
N PRO A 24 1.54 4.11 -3.62
CA PRO A 24 0.40 4.26 -2.71
C PRO A 24 0.77 5.09 -1.48
N MET A 25 -0.12 5.99 -1.10
CA MET A 25 0.01 6.85 0.08
C MET A 25 -0.93 6.38 1.19
N CYS A 26 -0.49 6.58 2.44
CA CYS A 26 -1.27 6.23 3.62
C CYS A 26 -2.39 7.24 3.87
N ASP A 27 -3.62 6.76 4.06
CA ASP A 27 -4.80 7.61 4.23
C ASP A 27 -4.84 8.33 5.59
N LYS A 28 -3.96 7.96 6.53
CA LYS A 28 -3.89 8.56 7.88
C LYS A 28 -2.82 9.63 8.02
N CYS A 29 -1.63 9.35 7.50
CA CYS A 29 -0.44 10.18 7.72
C CYS A 29 0.16 10.71 6.42
N PHE A 30 -0.46 10.42 5.28
CA PHE A 30 -0.01 10.83 3.95
C PHE A 30 1.46 10.46 3.65
N SER A 31 1.98 9.45 4.33
CA SER A 31 3.33 8.92 4.11
C SER A 31 3.32 7.81 3.05
N PRO A 32 4.43 7.61 2.34
CA PRO A 32 4.56 6.53 1.36
C PRO A 32 4.29 5.14 1.96
N MET A 33 3.67 4.27 1.17
CA MET A 33 3.45 2.87 1.51
C MET A 33 4.29 1.96 0.61
N TYR A 34 4.73 0.82 1.15
CA TYR A 34 5.49 -0.18 0.43
C TYR A 34 4.69 -1.47 0.25
N ALA A 35 4.94 -2.19 -0.84
CA ALA A 35 4.37 -3.50 -1.07
C ALA A 35 4.91 -4.50 -0.05
N LYS A 36 4.01 -5.20 0.65
CA LYS A 36 4.33 -6.23 1.64
C LYS A 36 4.20 -7.62 1.04
N GLU A 37 3.05 -7.93 0.44
CA GLU A 37 2.74 -9.26 -0.13
C GLU A 37 1.85 -9.13 -1.36
N ALA A 38 2.08 -9.96 -2.38
CA ALA A 38 1.18 -10.12 -3.51
C ALA A 38 0.10 -11.16 -3.16
N ILE A 39 -1.16 -10.78 -3.27
CA ILE A 39 -2.33 -11.64 -3.10
C ILE A 39 -2.74 -12.10 -4.51
N ARG A 40 -2.57 -13.40 -4.75
CA ARG A 40 -2.81 -14.05 -6.05
C ARG A 40 -4.28 -14.40 -6.23
#